data_AF-A0AAN6NB91-F1
#
_entry.id   AF-A0AAN6NB91-F1
#
_cell.length_a   1.000
_cell.length_b   1.000
_cell.length_c   1.000
_cell.angle_alpha   90.00
_cell.angle_beta   90.00
_cell.angle_gamma   90.00
#
_symmetry.space_group_name_H-M   'P 1'
#
loop_
_entity.id
_entity.type
_entity.pdbx_description
1 polymer ?
#
loop_
_entity_poly.entity_id
_entity_poly.type
_entity_poly.pdbx_seq_one_letter_code
_entity_poly.pdbx_strand_id
1 'polypeptide(L)'
;MIAKQLLPALAAIGSVAAKSATTCTVSTTTINSQADATGLASCSAVKGSVLIAPGAGPQIDISGPSTISGDVILLNNGIITSLTSSNLGTIGGEFHLQNVTLLSTLSFMGLGRVGSIVWQSLPALGQLTFGTPGVTEANNVTISDTFLSSLDGIDLTHVSSMDINNNRRLTDFTTQLGNVSSLLNIAANGLQLKVSMPNLIWITEMSIANVTSFSVPSLAVVNGSARFDFNYFSSFNAPNLTTAKTEDISFVGNPNLANITMPELTSIGGGLLIANNTALSKVNGFPALKTVGGAVKLRGNFTDIEFPALNDVKGAFDISSTADISSSCNTFQKLAPSSQGGGGQIQGTYSCTSNNANANSDTGTGTSGSGSGGSSSGSNNTAAGLTINHALLGLAAVGGFAQALW
;
A
#
# COMPACT_ATOMS: atom_id res chain seq x y z
N MET A 1 -44.99 82.24 -7.34
CA MET A 1 -45.07 80.79 -7.57
C MET A 1 -43.66 80.30 -7.90
N ILE A 2 -43.00 79.60 -6.97
CA ILE A 2 -42.70 78.13 -7.02
C ILE A 2 -41.75 77.81 -8.19
N ALA A 3 -40.59 77.16 -8.07
CA ALA A 3 -39.75 76.72 -6.95
C ALA A 3 -38.38 76.33 -7.54
N LYS A 4 -37.35 76.38 -6.69
CA LYS A 4 -35.96 75.97 -6.94
C LYS A 4 -35.87 74.49 -7.37
N GLN A 5 -35.13 74.23 -8.45
CA GLN A 5 -34.63 72.90 -8.81
C GLN A 5 -33.36 72.62 -7.99
N LEU A 6 -33.46 71.69 -7.05
CA LEU A 6 -32.33 71.07 -6.34
C LEU A 6 -32.48 69.57 -6.56
N LEU A 7 -31.57 68.99 -7.34
CA LEU A 7 -31.36 67.55 -7.41
C LEU A 7 -30.28 67.17 -6.38
N PRO A 8 -30.57 66.34 -5.37
CA PRO A 8 -29.54 65.61 -4.66
C PRO A 8 -29.35 64.23 -5.29
N ALA A 9 -28.09 63.92 -5.59
CA ALA A 9 -27.61 62.59 -5.92
C ALA A 9 -27.88 61.62 -4.75
N LEU A 10 -28.55 60.51 -5.04
CA LEU A 10 -28.69 59.40 -4.09
C LEU A 10 -27.72 58.29 -4.49
N ALA A 11 -26.53 58.32 -3.91
CA ALA A 11 -25.62 57.18 -3.90
C ALA A 11 -26.22 56.11 -2.98
N ALA A 12 -26.79 55.06 -3.57
CA ALA A 12 -27.11 53.83 -2.84
C ALA A 12 -25.79 53.11 -2.56
N ILE A 13 -25.23 53.36 -1.37
CA ILE A 13 -24.15 52.53 -0.83
C ILE A 13 -24.79 51.19 -0.50
N GLY A 14 -24.71 50.24 -1.44
CA GLY A 14 -24.96 48.84 -1.16
C GLY A 14 -23.90 48.37 -0.17
N SER A 15 -24.28 48.28 1.10
CA SER A 15 -23.51 47.57 2.11
C SER A 15 -23.60 46.09 1.80
N VAL A 16 -22.71 45.62 0.92
CA VAL A 16 -22.29 44.23 0.95
C VAL A 16 -21.59 44.08 2.29
N ALA A 17 -22.28 43.53 3.29
CA ALA A 17 -21.63 43.10 4.51
C ALA A 17 -20.62 42.03 4.09
N ALA A 18 -19.35 42.42 3.94
CA ALA A 18 -18.25 41.49 3.88
C ALA A 18 -18.39 40.63 5.14
N LYS A 19 -18.81 39.37 4.97
CA LYS A 19 -18.83 38.39 6.04
C LYS A 19 -17.38 38.26 6.47
N SER A 20 -16.96 39.04 7.48
CA SER A 20 -15.60 39.01 8.01
C SER A 20 -15.24 37.56 8.21
N ALA A 21 -14.15 37.13 7.59
CA ALA A 21 -13.65 35.77 7.65
C ALA A 21 -13.23 35.48 9.10
N THR A 22 -14.21 35.13 9.93
CA THR A 22 -13.98 34.85 11.34
C THR A 22 -13.19 33.56 11.41
N THR A 23 -11.96 33.65 11.91
CA THR A 23 -11.16 32.47 12.22
C THR A 23 -11.52 32.02 13.64
N CYS A 24 -12.07 30.83 13.76
CA CYS A 24 -12.41 30.24 15.05
C CYS A 24 -11.17 29.53 15.61
N THR A 25 -10.59 30.06 16.68
CA THR A 25 -9.38 29.50 17.30
C THR A 25 -9.76 28.77 18.59
N VAL A 26 -9.55 27.46 18.58
CA VAL A 26 -9.98 26.52 19.62
C VAL A 26 -9.05 25.32 19.57
N SER A 27 -8.74 24.67 20.69
CA SER A 27 -7.97 23.41 20.60
C SER A 27 -8.77 22.33 19.88
N THR A 28 -10.01 22.11 20.32
CA THR A 28 -10.95 21.16 19.74
C THR A 28 -12.37 21.71 19.82
N THR A 29 -13.11 21.62 18.72
CA THR A 29 -14.57 21.83 18.72
C THR A 29 -15.26 20.48 18.73
N THR A 30 -16.12 20.22 19.72
CA THR A 30 -16.92 18.99 19.79
C THR A 30 -18.31 19.21 19.20
N ILE A 31 -18.69 18.37 18.24
CA ILE A 31 -20.01 18.34 17.61
C ILE A 31 -20.80 17.19 18.22
N ASN A 32 -21.80 17.51 19.06
CA ASN A 32 -22.73 16.53 19.62
C ASN A 32 -24.02 16.43 18.81
N SER A 33 -24.28 17.39 17.91
CA SER A 33 -25.47 17.45 17.08
C SER A 33 -25.24 18.28 15.81
N GLN A 34 -26.17 18.20 14.85
CA GLN A 34 -26.14 19.08 13.68
C GLN A 34 -26.21 20.58 14.07
N ALA A 35 -26.85 20.94 15.18
CA ALA A 35 -26.90 22.33 15.63
C ALA A 35 -25.51 22.87 15.99
N ASP A 36 -24.67 22.05 16.64
CA ASP A 36 -23.27 22.40 16.95
C ASP A 36 -22.46 22.57 15.66
N ALA A 37 -22.67 21.67 14.68
CA ALA A 37 -22.02 21.74 13.37
C ALA A 37 -22.40 23.02 12.61
N THR A 38 -23.67 23.41 12.63
CA THR A 38 -24.14 24.68 12.04
C THR A 38 -23.47 25.90 12.68
N GLY A 39 -23.05 25.81 13.94
CA GLY A 39 -22.24 26.85 14.59
C GLY A 39 -20.92 27.14 13.86
N LEU A 40 -20.33 26.13 13.22
CA LEU A 40 -19.12 26.26 12.40
C LEU A 40 -19.36 27.05 11.10
N ALA A 41 -20.60 27.19 10.62
CA ALA A 41 -20.93 27.95 9.41
C ALA A 41 -20.64 29.45 9.52
N SER A 42 -20.41 29.95 10.74
CA SER A 42 -19.93 31.30 11.01
C SER A 42 -18.42 31.46 10.83
N CYS A 43 -17.67 30.36 10.91
CA CYS A 43 -16.22 30.31 10.79
C CYS A 43 -15.83 30.19 9.31
N SER A 44 -14.88 31.02 8.88
CA SER A 44 -14.19 30.84 7.59
C SER A 44 -13.08 29.79 7.67
N ALA A 45 -12.47 29.65 8.85
CA ALA A 45 -11.44 28.66 9.15
C ALA A 45 -11.50 28.27 10.63
N VAL A 46 -11.12 27.04 10.94
CA VAL A 46 -10.93 26.54 12.31
C VAL A 46 -9.43 26.33 12.54
N LYS A 47 -8.86 27.07 13.48
CA LYS A 47 -7.51 26.82 14.00
C LYS A 47 -7.63 25.89 15.21
N GLY A 48 -7.61 24.58 14.95
CA GLY A 48 -7.92 23.52 15.90
C GLY A 48 -8.39 22.24 15.20
N SER A 49 -8.76 21.24 15.99
CA SER A 49 -9.41 20.01 15.51
C SER A 49 -10.94 20.07 15.68
N VAL A 50 -11.66 19.25 14.92
CA VAL A 50 -13.09 19.01 15.04
C VAL A 50 -13.31 17.57 15.44
N LEU A 51 -14.00 17.36 16.56
CA LEU A 51 -14.38 16.04 17.07
C LEU A 51 -15.90 15.86 16.93
N ILE A 52 -16.34 14.89 16.15
CA ILE A 52 -17.75 14.50 16.11
C ILE A 52 -17.97 13.42 17.18
N ALA A 53 -18.85 13.70 18.13
CA ALA A 53 -19.07 12.85 19.30
C ALA A 53 -19.67 11.48 18.93
N PRO A 54 -19.41 10.41 19.70
CA PRO A 54 -20.00 9.08 19.48
C PRO A 54 -21.53 9.04 19.49
N GLY A 55 -22.16 9.98 20.20
CA GLY A 55 -23.63 10.12 20.28
C GLY A 55 -24.22 11.15 19.32
N ALA A 56 -23.42 11.71 18.41
CA ALA A 56 -23.92 12.68 17.44
C ALA A 56 -24.98 12.04 16.52
N GLY A 57 -25.97 12.86 16.14
CA GLY A 57 -27.12 12.42 15.34
C GLY A 57 -26.75 11.88 13.96
N PRO A 58 -27.71 11.29 13.22
CA PRO A 58 -27.44 10.48 12.03
C PRO A 58 -26.85 11.24 10.84
N GLN A 59 -27.00 12.57 10.81
CA GLN A 59 -26.60 13.42 9.70
C GLN A 59 -25.80 14.59 10.28
N ILE A 60 -24.54 14.71 9.86
CA ILE A 60 -23.65 15.79 10.28
C ILE A 60 -23.05 16.45 9.05
N ASP A 61 -23.41 17.71 8.82
CA ASP A 61 -22.84 18.59 7.82
C ASP A 61 -21.95 19.63 8.52
N ILE A 62 -20.64 19.56 8.26
CA ILE A 62 -19.63 20.48 8.79
C ILE A 62 -19.27 21.59 7.80
N SER A 63 -20.16 21.91 6.86
CA SER A 63 -20.03 23.05 5.95
C SER A 63 -19.86 24.38 6.70
N GLY A 64 -19.06 25.28 6.14
CA GLY A 64 -18.74 26.56 6.76
C GLY A 64 -17.27 26.95 6.59
N PRO A 65 -16.36 26.33 7.36
CA PRO A 65 -14.94 26.59 7.23
C PRO A 65 -14.40 26.01 5.91
N SER A 66 -13.58 26.77 5.20
CA SER A 66 -12.80 26.26 4.06
C SER A 66 -11.57 25.45 4.53
N THR A 67 -11.15 25.65 5.78
CA THR A 67 -9.96 25.01 6.35
C THR A 67 -10.18 24.66 7.82
N ILE A 68 -9.78 23.45 8.19
CA ILE A 68 -9.57 23.01 9.57
C ILE A 68 -8.07 22.72 9.69
N SER A 69 -7.36 23.42 10.57
CA SER A 69 -5.89 23.28 10.65
C SER A 69 -5.43 22.00 11.34
N GLY A 70 -6.27 21.44 12.22
CA GLY A 70 -6.04 20.17 12.89
C GLY A 70 -6.83 19.05 12.23
N ASP A 71 -7.33 18.14 13.06
CA ASP A 71 -7.95 16.88 12.64
C ASP A 71 -9.47 17.02 12.48
N VAL A 72 -10.06 16.12 11.72
CA VAL A 72 -11.50 15.81 11.74
C VAL A 72 -11.65 14.37 12.22
N ILE A 73 -12.20 14.20 13.41
CA ILE A 73 -12.21 12.93 14.14
C ILE A 73 -13.64 12.46 14.35
N LEU A 74 -13.97 11.23 13.94
CA LEU A 74 -15.22 10.56 14.23
C LEU A 74 -14.94 9.09 14.57
N LEU A 75 -15.12 8.74 15.85
CA LEU A 75 -14.79 7.42 16.39
C LEU A 75 -16.00 6.79 17.07
N ASN A 76 -16.17 5.48 16.89
CA ASN A 76 -17.12 4.64 17.64
C ASN A 76 -18.57 5.16 17.60
N ASN A 77 -19.02 5.59 16.43
CA ASN A 77 -20.38 6.12 16.25
C ASN A 77 -21.22 5.14 15.43
N GLY A 78 -22.21 4.52 16.08
CA GLY A 78 -23.15 3.58 15.45
C GLY A 78 -24.46 4.21 15.00
N ILE A 79 -24.50 5.54 14.79
CA ILE A 79 -25.72 6.31 14.48
C ILE A 79 -25.55 7.10 13.17
N ILE A 80 -24.38 7.71 12.96
CA ILE A 80 -24.07 8.53 11.79
C ILE A 80 -24.16 7.68 10.53
N THR A 81 -24.98 8.17 9.61
CA THR A 81 -25.18 7.61 8.26
C THR A 81 -24.60 8.53 7.19
N SER A 82 -24.46 9.83 7.49
CA SER A 82 -23.89 10.83 6.58
C SER A 82 -22.97 11.82 7.31
N LEU A 83 -21.79 12.03 6.75
CA LEU A 83 -20.86 13.09 7.12
C LEU A 83 -20.50 13.88 5.86
N THR A 84 -20.80 15.19 5.85
CA THR A 84 -20.66 16.01 4.65
C THR A 84 -19.97 17.35 4.89
N SER A 85 -19.40 17.89 3.82
CA SER A 85 -19.07 19.32 3.69
C SER A 85 -19.12 19.75 2.22
N SER A 86 -19.74 20.89 1.96
CA SER A 86 -19.84 21.47 0.62
C SER A 86 -18.64 22.34 0.24
N ASN A 87 -17.87 22.84 1.21
CA ASN A 87 -16.83 23.84 0.96
C ASN A 87 -15.50 23.63 1.72
N LEU A 88 -15.40 22.62 2.60
CA LEU A 88 -14.15 22.32 3.29
C LEU A 88 -13.11 21.85 2.26
N GLY A 89 -12.07 22.65 2.05
CA GLY A 89 -11.00 22.38 1.10
C GLY A 89 -9.75 21.75 1.72
N THR A 90 -9.55 21.95 3.02
CA THR A 90 -8.33 21.48 3.71
C THR A 90 -8.62 20.99 5.11
N ILE A 91 -8.15 19.78 5.40
CA ILE A 91 -7.93 19.25 6.75
C ILE A 91 -6.41 19.21 6.96
N GLY A 92 -5.88 19.98 7.90
CA GLY A 92 -4.43 20.13 8.09
C GLY A 92 -3.80 18.90 8.74
N GLY A 93 -4.55 18.23 9.62
CA GLY A 93 -4.17 17.00 10.31
C GLY A 93 -4.85 15.76 9.73
N GLU A 94 -5.32 14.88 10.60
CA GLU A 94 -5.91 13.60 10.22
C GLU A 94 -7.40 13.73 9.88
N PHE A 95 -7.84 13.05 8.83
CA PHE A 95 -9.24 12.71 8.64
C PHE A 95 -9.47 11.29 9.17
N HIS A 96 -9.81 11.21 10.46
CA HIS A 96 -9.89 9.96 11.20
C HIS A 96 -11.33 9.49 11.38
N LEU A 97 -11.69 8.43 10.66
CA LEU A 97 -12.97 7.75 10.74
C LEU A 97 -12.70 6.31 11.21
N GLN A 98 -13.18 5.94 12.40
CA GLN A 98 -12.97 4.60 12.92
C GLN A 98 -14.21 4.04 13.59
N ASN A 99 -14.58 2.81 13.23
CA ASN A 99 -15.72 2.11 13.81
C ASN A 99 -17.02 2.93 13.69
N VAL A 100 -17.29 3.40 12.46
CA VAL A 100 -18.48 4.18 12.09
C VAL A 100 -19.35 3.33 11.19
N THR A 101 -20.02 2.35 11.79
CA THR A 101 -20.53 1.17 11.07
C THR A 101 -21.74 1.44 10.17
N LEU A 102 -22.45 2.55 10.38
CA LEU A 102 -23.62 2.94 9.58
C LEU A 102 -23.32 4.04 8.55
N LEU A 103 -22.09 4.57 8.50
CA LEU A 103 -21.73 5.64 7.58
C LEU A 103 -21.77 5.13 6.14
N SER A 104 -22.75 5.61 5.38
CA SER A 104 -22.96 5.24 3.97
C SER A 104 -22.66 6.40 3.02
N THR A 105 -22.73 7.63 3.52
CA THR A 105 -22.46 8.85 2.75
C THR A 105 -21.29 9.60 3.36
N LEU A 106 -20.18 9.66 2.62
CA LEU A 106 -19.05 10.54 2.91
C LEU A 106 -18.87 11.50 1.75
N SER A 107 -19.30 12.76 1.92
CA SER A 107 -19.38 13.73 0.82
C SER A 107 -18.60 15.00 1.11
N PHE A 108 -17.48 15.19 0.41
CA PHE A 108 -16.57 16.32 0.59
C PHE A 108 -16.16 16.88 -0.78
N MET A 109 -17.08 17.61 -1.41
CA MET A 109 -16.91 18.06 -2.80
C MET A 109 -15.78 19.06 -3.01
N GLY A 110 -15.44 19.84 -1.98
CA GLY A 110 -14.37 20.83 -2.02
C GLY A 110 -13.00 20.32 -1.56
N LEU A 111 -12.92 19.11 -0.96
CA LEU A 111 -11.74 18.68 -0.23
C LEU A 111 -10.61 18.28 -1.17
N GLY A 112 -9.55 19.09 -1.18
CA GLY A 112 -8.35 18.88 -2.00
C GLY A 112 -7.15 18.39 -1.21
N ARG A 113 -7.07 18.73 0.08
CA ARG A 113 -5.90 18.47 0.92
C ARG A 113 -6.27 17.91 2.29
N VAL A 114 -5.59 16.83 2.67
CA VAL A 114 -5.67 16.23 4.00
C VAL A 114 -4.24 16.03 4.50
N GLY A 115 -3.97 16.14 5.80
CA GLY A 115 -2.67 15.75 6.36
C GLY A 115 -2.45 14.23 6.24
N SER A 116 -3.38 13.45 6.79
CA SER A 116 -3.44 11.98 6.64
C SER A 116 -4.88 11.49 6.58
N ILE A 117 -5.14 10.39 5.86
CA ILE A 117 -6.43 9.69 5.85
C ILE A 117 -6.30 8.45 6.73
N VAL A 118 -7.19 8.30 7.71
CA VAL A 118 -7.28 7.10 8.58
C VAL A 118 -8.72 6.63 8.62
N TRP A 119 -9.08 5.70 7.73
CA TRP A 119 -10.42 5.16 7.59
C TRP A 119 -10.40 3.66 7.91
N GLN A 120 -11.05 3.28 9.00
CA GLN A 120 -10.99 1.92 9.53
C GLN A 120 -12.36 1.45 10.01
N SER A 121 -12.75 0.24 9.61
CA SER A 121 -14.03 -0.36 10.02
C SER A 121 -15.23 0.52 9.63
N LEU A 122 -15.38 0.73 8.32
CA LEU A 122 -16.49 1.49 7.70
C LEU A 122 -17.32 0.57 6.77
N PRO A 123 -17.97 -0.48 7.31
CA PRO A 123 -18.61 -1.53 6.53
C PRO A 123 -19.85 -1.10 5.74
N ALA A 124 -20.37 0.10 5.95
CA ALA A 124 -21.48 0.67 5.17
C ALA A 124 -21.01 1.66 4.09
N LEU A 125 -19.73 2.07 4.11
CA LEU A 125 -19.23 3.10 3.21
C LEU A 125 -18.91 2.49 1.84
N GLY A 126 -19.87 2.60 0.93
CA GLY A 126 -19.80 1.95 -0.39
C GLY A 126 -19.06 2.75 -1.45
N GLN A 127 -19.12 4.09 -1.41
CA GLN A 127 -18.55 5.01 -2.40
C GLN A 127 -18.11 6.31 -1.74
N LEU A 128 -17.17 7.02 -2.37
CA LEU A 128 -16.81 8.39 -2.01
C LEU A 128 -17.58 9.39 -2.89
N THR A 129 -18.09 10.46 -2.29
CA THR A 129 -18.68 11.59 -3.03
C THR A 129 -17.75 12.80 -2.91
N PHE A 130 -16.58 12.68 -3.53
CA PHE A 130 -15.54 13.71 -3.49
C PHE A 130 -15.53 14.45 -4.83
N GLY A 131 -14.98 15.66 -4.84
CA GLY A 131 -14.83 16.44 -6.08
C GLY A 131 -13.94 15.72 -7.10
N THR A 132 -13.82 16.30 -8.29
CA THR A 132 -12.84 15.87 -9.29
C THR A 132 -11.82 17.00 -9.47
N PRO A 133 -10.54 16.83 -9.12
CA PRO A 133 -9.84 15.55 -8.85
C PRO A 133 -10.04 14.97 -7.44
N GLY A 134 -10.65 15.72 -6.51
CA GLY A 134 -10.84 15.27 -5.13
C GLY A 134 -9.59 15.54 -4.29
N VAL A 135 -9.24 14.63 -3.40
CA VAL A 135 -8.04 14.77 -2.56
C VAL A 135 -6.79 14.47 -3.38
N THR A 136 -5.96 15.48 -3.58
CA THR A 136 -4.70 15.38 -4.34
C THR A 136 -3.45 15.44 -3.46
N GLU A 137 -3.61 15.81 -2.19
CA GLU A 137 -2.54 15.88 -1.20
C GLU A 137 -2.92 15.14 0.09
N ALA A 138 -2.10 14.14 0.45
CA ALA A 138 -2.07 13.47 1.75
C ALA A 138 -0.69 12.85 1.99
N ASN A 139 -0.20 12.87 3.23
CA ASN A 139 1.09 12.26 3.57
C ASN A 139 0.95 10.76 3.82
N ASN A 140 -0.07 10.34 4.57
CA ASN A 140 -0.33 8.94 4.88
C ASN A 140 -1.78 8.59 4.58
N VAL A 141 -2.00 7.39 4.05
CA VAL A 141 -3.34 6.87 3.76
C VAL A 141 -3.46 5.49 4.37
N THR A 142 -4.45 5.30 5.22
CA THR A 142 -4.89 3.99 5.72
C THR A 142 -6.37 3.85 5.43
N ILE A 143 -6.73 2.89 4.60
CA ILE A 143 -8.12 2.54 4.28
C ILE A 143 -8.29 1.05 4.51
N SER A 144 -8.92 0.70 5.63
CA SER A 144 -9.11 -0.68 6.09
C SER A 144 -10.56 -1.01 6.39
N ASP A 145 -10.96 -2.23 6.06
CA ASP A 145 -12.26 -2.81 6.44
C ASP A 145 -13.44 -1.92 6.03
N THR A 146 -13.40 -1.40 4.81
CA THR A 146 -14.49 -0.60 4.22
C THR A 146 -15.28 -1.40 3.18
N PHE A 147 -16.44 -0.88 2.81
CA PHE A 147 -17.24 -1.42 1.70
C PHE A 147 -16.98 -0.72 0.36
N LEU A 148 -15.93 0.10 0.29
CA LEU A 148 -15.58 0.88 -0.89
C LEU A 148 -15.30 -0.05 -2.07
N SER A 149 -15.89 0.24 -3.22
CA SER A 149 -15.60 -0.49 -4.46
C SER A 149 -14.59 0.19 -5.39
N SER A 150 -14.35 1.49 -5.18
CA SER A 150 -13.27 2.25 -5.79
C SER A 150 -12.73 3.27 -4.79
N LEU A 151 -11.57 3.84 -5.10
CA LEU A 151 -10.98 4.97 -4.37
C LEU A 151 -11.01 6.26 -5.21
N ASP A 152 -11.97 6.35 -6.14
CA ASP A 152 -12.14 7.54 -6.98
C ASP A 152 -12.40 8.77 -6.08
N GLY A 153 -11.72 9.88 -6.39
CA GLY A 153 -11.68 11.06 -5.52
C GLY A 153 -10.48 11.11 -4.58
N ILE A 154 -9.58 10.13 -4.64
CA ILE A 154 -8.25 10.18 -4.03
C ILE A 154 -7.20 10.04 -5.15
N ASP A 155 -6.65 11.16 -5.60
CA ASP A 155 -5.72 11.23 -6.73
C ASP A 155 -4.36 11.83 -6.31
N LEU A 156 -3.63 11.05 -5.52
CA LEU A 156 -2.37 11.46 -4.93
C LEU A 156 -1.20 11.27 -5.90
N THR A 157 -0.24 12.19 -5.86
CA THR A 157 1.01 12.08 -6.64
C THR A 157 2.20 11.61 -5.80
N HIS A 158 2.18 11.86 -4.49
CA HIS A 158 3.25 11.51 -3.56
C HIS A 158 2.62 11.12 -2.22
N VAL A 159 3.14 10.08 -1.58
CA VAL A 159 2.81 9.72 -0.19
C VAL A 159 4.06 9.24 0.54
N SER A 160 4.03 9.36 1.87
CA SER A 160 4.95 8.62 2.73
C SER A 160 4.51 7.15 2.80
N SER A 161 3.29 6.90 3.26
CA SER A 161 2.75 5.55 3.40
C SER A 161 1.35 5.44 2.83
N MET A 162 1.04 4.31 2.21
CA MET A 162 -0.29 3.96 1.75
C MET A 162 -0.57 2.50 2.08
N ASP A 163 -1.56 2.28 2.94
CA ASP A 163 -2.04 0.98 3.36
C ASP A 163 -3.51 0.82 3.00
N ILE A 164 -3.77 -0.01 1.97
CA ILE A 164 -5.10 -0.31 1.46
C ILE A 164 -5.34 -1.80 1.70
N ASN A 165 -6.10 -2.13 2.74
CA ASN A 165 -6.30 -3.52 3.12
C ASN A 165 -7.73 -3.87 3.56
N ASN A 166 -8.11 -5.15 3.46
CA ASN A 166 -9.41 -5.65 3.91
C ASN A 166 -10.66 -4.97 3.28
N ASN A 167 -10.52 -4.28 2.14
CA ASN A 167 -11.64 -3.65 1.43
C ASN A 167 -12.26 -4.65 0.45
N ARG A 168 -13.15 -5.52 0.95
CA ARG A 168 -13.67 -6.70 0.23
C ARG A 168 -14.43 -6.43 -1.07
N ARG A 169 -14.79 -5.17 -1.34
CA ARG A 169 -15.48 -4.75 -2.57
C ARG A 169 -14.58 -4.00 -3.55
N LEU A 170 -13.37 -3.63 -3.13
CA LEU A 170 -12.43 -2.89 -3.96
C LEU A 170 -11.82 -3.82 -5.02
N THR A 171 -12.21 -3.65 -6.28
CA THR A 171 -11.74 -4.49 -7.41
C THR A 171 -10.80 -3.75 -8.34
N ASP A 172 -10.75 -2.42 -8.27
CA ASP A 172 -9.92 -1.61 -9.14
C ASP A 172 -9.30 -0.48 -8.34
N PHE A 173 -7.99 -0.33 -8.46
CA PHE A 173 -7.23 0.76 -7.87
C PHE A 173 -6.21 1.29 -8.88
N THR A 174 -6.50 2.45 -9.45
CA THR A 174 -5.58 3.18 -10.32
C THR A 174 -5.22 4.50 -9.67
N THR A 175 -3.94 4.86 -9.67
CA THR A 175 -3.47 6.09 -9.02
C THR A 175 -2.34 6.74 -9.81
N GLN A 176 -2.23 8.06 -9.69
CA GLN A 176 -1.16 8.85 -10.32
C GLN A 176 0.12 8.93 -9.46
N LEU A 177 0.21 8.14 -8.38
CA LEU A 177 1.38 8.10 -7.50
C LEU A 177 2.68 7.95 -8.30
N GLY A 178 3.60 8.89 -8.08
CA GLY A 178 4.96 8.87 -8.60
C GLY A 178 6.01 8.42 -7.58
N ASN A 179 5.74 8.64 -6.29
CA ASN A 179 6.69 8.37 -5.21
C ASN A 179 6.00 7.86 -3.93
N VAL A 180 6.57 6.82 -3.32
CA VAL A 180 6.19 6.32 -1.99
C VAL A 180 7.42 6.20 -1.10
N SER A 181 7.55 7.04 -0.06
CA SER A 181 8.80 7.17 0.71
C SER A 181 8.99 6.27 1.91
N SER A 182 7.94 5.55 2.32
CA SER A 182 8.01 4.52 3.35
C SER A 182 7.44 3.21 2.82
N LEU A 183 6.12 3.02 2.83
CA LEU A 183 5.50 1.73 2.55
C LEU A 183 4.29 1.87 1.64
N LEU A 184 4.20 1.00 0.64
CA LEU A 184 2.96 0.64 -0.02
C LEU A 184 2.53 -0.75 0.44
N ASN A 185 1.40 -0.85 1.13
CA ASN A 185 0.78 -2.12 1.48
C ASN A 185 -0.57 -2.27 0.76
N ILE A 186 -0.73 -3.36 0.02
CA ILE A 186 -1.99 -3.74 -0.62
C ILE A 186 -2.24 -5.21 -0.31
N ALA A 187 -3.27 -5.50 0.49
CA ALA A 187 -3.56 -6.87 0.91
C ALA A 187 -5.05 -7.10 1.20
N ALA A 188 -5.54 -8.33 1.07
CA ALA A 188 -6.87 -8.73 1.52
C ALA A 188 -8.06 -7.89 0.98
N ASN A 189 -7.91 -7.24 -0.18
CA ASN A 189 -8.98 -6.46 -0.81
C ASN A 189 -9.92 -7.35 -1.64
N GLY A 190 -10.81 -6.74 -2.43
CA GLY A 190 -11.78 -7.45 -3.25
C GLY A 190 -11.15 -8.48 -4.18
N LEU A 191 -11.91 -9.56 -4.41
CA LEU A 191 -11.51 -10.57 -5.37
C LEU A 191 -11.29 -9.91 -6.74
N GLN A 192 -10.26 -10.34 -7.45
CA GLN A 192 -9.88 -9.77 -8.73
C GLN A 192 -9.42 -8.32 -8.70
N LEU A 193 -8.90 -7.86 -7.55
CA LEU A 193 -8.28 -6.54 -7.48
C LEU A 193 -7.23 -6.36 -8.57
N LYS A 194 -7.40 -5.33 -9.38
CA LYS A 194 -6.44 -4.81 -10.35
C LYS A 194 -5.84 -3.52 -9.82
N VAL A 195 -4.51 -3.45 -9.82
CA VAL A 195 -3.76 -2.30 -9.36
C VAL A 195 -2.92 -1.76 -10.51
N SER A 196 -3.03 -0.46 -10.78
CA SER A 196 -2.27 0.24 -11.81
C SER A 196 -1.66 1.52 -11.26
N MET A 197 -0.33 1.61 -11.31
CA MET A 197 0.45 2.77 -10.90
C MET A 197 1.37 3.19 -12.05
N PRO A 198 0.80 3.74 -13.14
CA PRO A 198 1.53 4.01 -14.38
C PRO A 198 2.69 4.98 -14.19
N ASN A 199 2.61 5.87 -13.20
CA ASN A 199 3.60 6.91 -12.96
C ASN A 199 4.56 6.61 -11.80
N LEU A 200 4.42 5.48 -11.11
CA LEU A 200 5.27 5.17 -9.96
C LEU A 200 6.71 5.00 -10.44
N ILE A 201 7.59 5.93 -10.05
CA ILE A 201 9.00 5.95 -10.46
C ILE A 201 9.88 5.38 -9.34
N TRP A 202 9.57 5.72 -8.09
CA TRP A 202 10.41 5.42 -6.95
C TRP A 202 9.57 4.99 -5.75
N ILE A 203 10.04 3.98 -5.03
CA ILE A 203 9.39 3.48 -3.82
C ILE A 203 10.43 2.98 -2.82
N THR A 204 10.22 3.19 -1.53
CA THR A 204 11.02 2.56 -0.48
C THR A 204 10.64 1.09 -0.35
N GLU A 205 9.47 0.78 0.20
CA GLU A 205 9.01 -0.60 0.38
C GLU A 205 7.65 -0.84 -0.26
N MET A 206 7.45 -2.04 -0.82
CA MET A 206 6.13 -2.51 -1.24
C MET A 206 5.85 -3.93 -0.77
N SER A 207 4.63 -4.14 -0.27
CA SER A 207 4.08 -5.44 0.09
C SER A 207 2.75 -5.62 -0.62
N ILE A 208 2.74 -6.49 -1.63
CA ILE A 208 1.60 -6.72 -2.51
C ILE A 208 1.11 -8.15 -2.32
N ALA A 209 -0.15 -8.30 -1.92
CA ALA A 209 -0.80 -9.58 -1.74
C ALA A 209 -2.25 -9.61 -2.23
N ASN A 210 -2.67 -10.78 -2.70
CA ASN A 210 -4.02 -11.05 -3.21
C ASN A 210 -4.46 -10.17 -4.41
N VAL A 211 -3.51 -9.72 -5.23
CA VAL A 211 -3.78 -8.91 -6.43
C VAL A 211 -3.79 -9.80 -7.68
N THR A 212 -4.72 -9.56 -8.61
CA THR A 212 -4.81 -10.28 -9.91
C THR A 212 -4.08 -9.60 -11.06
N SER A 213 -3.81 -8.30 -10.96
CA SER A 213 -3.01 -7.55 -11.91
C SER A 213 -2.29 -6.43 -11.17
N PHE A 214 -0.97 -6.32 -11.35
CA PHE A 214 -0.17 -5.24 -10.78
C PHE A 214 0.72 -4.63 -11.86
N SER A 215 0.47 -3.37 -12.20
CA SER A 215 1.13 -2.67 -13.30
C SER A 215 1.95 -1.47 -12.80
N VAL A 216 3.26 -1.52 -13.01
CA VAL A 216 4.25 -0.52 -12.59
C VAL A 216 5.26 -0.21 -13.71
N PRO A 217 4.81 0.22 -14.90
CA PRO A 217 5.68 0.34 -16.08
C PRO A 217 6.81 1.37 -15.91
N SER A 218 6.58 2.41 -15.10
CA SER A 218 7.56 3.50 -14.89
C SER A 218 8.50 3.27 -13.72
N LEU A 219 8.33 2.17 -12.96
CA LEU A 219 9.09 1.92 -11.74
C LEU A 219 10.58 1.78 -12.10
N ALA A 220 11.38 2.70 -11.59
CA ALA A 220 12.80 2.79 -11.89
C ALA A 220 13.69 2.33 -10.73
N VAL A 221 13.24 2.54 -9.50
CA VAL A 221 14.02 2.29 -8.28
C VAL A 221 13.13 1.76 -7.16
N VAL A 222 13.58 0.67 -6.54
CA VAL A 222 13.12 0.24 -5.21
C VAL A 222 14.26 0.55 -4.24
N ASN A 223 14.01 1.37 -3.22
CA ASN A 223 15.05 1.75 -2.27
C ASN A 223 15.23 0.69 -1.17
N GLY A 224 14.13 0.09 -0.70
CA GLY A 224 14.08 -0.99 0.29
C GLY A 224 13.63 -2.31 -0.35
N SER A 225 12.58 -2.93 0.19
CA SER A 225 12.09 -4.25 -0.23
C SER A 225 10.92 -4.21 -1.21
N ALA A 226 10.83 -5.22 -2.07
CA ALA A 226 9.67 -5.48 -2.91
C ALA A 226 9.18 -6.92 -2.70
N ARG A 227 8.01 -7.06 -2.08
CA ARG A 227 7.41 -8.34 -1.70
C ARG A 227 6.11 -8.59 -2.45
N PHE A 228 6.04 -9.73 -3.12
CA PHE A 228 4.88 -10.18 -3.88
C PHE A 228 4.45 -11.56 -3.41
N ASP A 229 3.44 -11.59 -2.55
CA ASP A 229 3.01 -12.79 -1.83
C ASP A 229 1.57 -13.17 -2.14
N PHE A 230 1.35 -14.45 -2.48
CA PHE A 230 -0.02 -14.98 -2.65
C PHE A 230 -0.88 -14.18 -3.64
N ASN A 231 -0.25 -13.66 -4.69
CA ASN A 231 -0.94 -12.98 -5.78
C ASN A 231 -1.38 -13.95 -6.87
N TYR A 232 -2.25 -13.44 -7.73
CA TYR A 232 -2.93 -14.19 -8.78
C TYR A 232 -2.60 -13.68 -10.19
N PHE A 233 -1.73 -12.68 -10.31
CA PHE A 233 -1.25 -12.21 -11.62
C PHE A 233 -0.43 -13.29 -12.34
N SER A 234 -0.60 -13.37 -13.67
CA SER A 234 0.13 -14.34 -14.50
C SER A 234 1.55 -13.89 -14.83
N SER A 235 1.82 -12.59 -14.73
CA SER A 235 3.12 -12.02 -15.05
C SER A 235 3.38 -10.79 -14.20
N PHE A 236 4.64 -10.57 -13.84
CA PHE A 236 5.13 -9.32 -13.29
C PHE A 236 6.12 -8.69 -14.27
N ASN A 237 5.94 -7.42 -14.60
CA ASN A 237 6.84 -6.68 -15.49
C ASN A 237 7.16 -5.30 -14.90
N ALA A 238 8.45 -5.03 -14.70
CA ALA A 238 8.98 -3.71 -14.34
C ALA A 238 10.09 -3.36 -15.33
N PRO A 239 9.75 -2.87 -16.55
CA PRO A 239 10.69 -2.72 -17.65
C PRO A 239 11.77 -1.68 -17.38
N ASN A 240 11.48 -0.67 -16.56
CA ASN A 240 12.38 0.44 -16.26
C ASN A 240 13.15 0.25 -14.93
N LEU A 241 12.91 -0.84 -14.20
CA LEU A 241 13.51 -1.03 -12.88
C LEU A 241 15.00 -1.33 -13.03
N THR A 242 15.85 -0.45 -12.53
CA THR A 242 17.31 -0.54 -12.68
C THR A 242 18.02 -1.05 -11.44
N THR A 243 17.45 -0.81 -10.25
CA THR A 243 18.07 -1.15 -8.97
C THR A 243 17.04 -1.38 -7.86
N ALA A 244 17.30 -2.40 -7.02
CA ALA A 244 16.77 -2.51 -5.67
C ALA A 244 17.93 -2.28 -4.68
N LYS A 245 17.87 -1.21 -3.88
CA LYS A 245 19.10 -0.64 -3.28
C LYS A 245 19.57 -1.30 -1.99
N THR A 246 18.69 -1.52 -1.01
CA THR A 246 19.13 -1.95 0.33
C THR A 246 18.61 -3.33 0.75
N GLU A 247 17.44 -3.76 0.28
CA GLU A 247 16.81 -4.99 0.74
C GLU A 247 16.40 -5.93 -0.40
N ASP A 248 15.52 -6.87 -0.08
CA ASP A 248 15.21 -8.04 -0.87
C ASP A 248 14.11 -7.78 -1.92
N ILE A 249 14.20 -8.49 -3.03
CA ILE A 249 13.07 -8.72 -3.93
C ILE A 249 12.57 -10.15 -3.69
N SER A 250 11.26 -10.30 -3.44
CA SER A 250 10.65 -11.60 -3.17
C SER A 250 9.36 -11.84 -3.93
N PHE A 251 9.22 -13.05 -4.50
CA PHE A 251 8.00 -13.58 -5.09
C PHE A 251 7.68 -14.93 -4.45
N VAL A 252 6.68 -14.97 -3.57
CA VAL A 252 6.35 -16.18 -2.81
C VAL A 252 4.90 -16.58 -2.98
N GLY A 253 4.66 -17.84 -3.37
CA GLY A 253 3.32 -18.41 -3.32
C GLY A 253 2.35 -17.81 -4.35
N ASN A 254 2.82 -17.35 -5.52
CA ASN A 254 1.98 -16.80 -6.58
C ASN A 254 1.66 -17.92 -7.60
N PRO A 255 0.55 -18.68 -7.45
CA PRO A 255 0.33 -19.92 -8.21
C PRO A 255 0.16 -19.71 -9.72
N ASN A 256 -0.29 -18.53 -10.14
CA ASN A 256 -0.52 -18.21 -11.55
C ASN A 256 0.70 -17.57 -12.23
N LEU A 257 1.71 -17.14 -11.46
CA LEU A 257 2.85 -16.40 -11.97
C LEU A 257 3.68 -17.28 -12.90
N ALA A 258 3.66 -16.98 -14.19
CA ALA A 258 4.37 -17.72 -15.23
C ALA A 258 5.58 -16.97 -15.78
N ASN A 259 5.66 -15.64 -15.56
CA ASN A 259 6.77 -14.82 -16.04
C ASN A 259 7.08 -13.66 -15.08
N ILE A 260 8.37 -13.42 -14.83
CA ILE A 260 8.88 -12.23 -14.15
C ILE A 260 9.82 -11.56 -15.14
N THR A 261 9.72 -10.25 -15.35
CA THR A 261 10.56 -9.53 -16.32
C THR A 261 11.01 -8.19 -15.75
N MET A 262 12.34 -8.03 -15.62
CA MET A 262 13.03 -6.83 -15.13
C MET A 262 14.34 -6.66 -15.93
N PRO A 263 14.25 -6.32 -17.23
CA PRO A 263 15.36 -6.40 -18.17
C PRO A 263 16.52 -5.46 -17.84
N GLU A 264 16.23 -4.31 -17.23
CA GLU A 264 17.22 -3.29 -16.88
C GLU A 264 17.75 -3.42 -15.43
N LEU A 265 17.27 -4.40 -14.65
CA LEU A 265 17.68 -4.55 -13.25
C LEU A 265 19.13 -5.02 -13.19
N THR A 266 20.01 -4.18 -12.66
CA THR A 266 21.46 -4.46 -12.59
C THR A 266 21.95 -4.93 -11.23
N SER A 267 21.26 -4.54 -10.15
CA SER A 267 21.69 -4.82 -8.78
C SER A 267 20.52 -4.99 -7.83
N ILE A 268 20.65 -5.96 -6.91
CA ILE A 268 19.81 -6.08 -5.71
C ILE A 268 20.72 -5.94 -4.49
N GLY A 269 20.42 -5.01 -3.59
CA GLY A 269 21.21 -4.76 -2.38
C GLY A 269 21.06 -5.85 -1.33
N GLY A 270 19.85 -6.38 -1.17
CA GLY A 270 19.57 -7.58 -0.39
C GLY A 270 19.61 -8.85 -1.23
N GLY A 271 18.76 -9.81 -0.88
CA GLY A 271 18.59 -11.10 -1.54
C GLY A 271 17.50 -11.12 -2.62
N LEU A 272 17.53 -12.20 -3.41
CA LEU A 272 16.48 -12.55 -4.35
C LEU A 272 15.82 -13.84 -3.89
N LEU A 273 14.54 -13.79 -3.56
CA LEU A 273 13.74 -14.95 -3.16
C LEU A 273 12.64 -15.22 -4.18
N ILE A 274 12.67 -16.39 -4.83
CA ILE A 274 11.56 -16.86 -5.67
C ILE A 274 11.17 -18.24 -5.19
N ALA A 275 9.99 -18.35 -4.59
CA ALA A 275 9.55 -19.59 -3.95
C ALA A 275 8.08 -19.92 -4.22
N ASN A 276 7.77 -21.20 -4.47
CA ASN A 276 6.39 -21.70 -4.55
C ASN A 276 5.50 -20.95 -5.57
N ASN A 277 6.07 -20.58 -6.72
CA ASN A 277 5.32 -20.02 -7.84
C ASN A 277 5.10 -21.14 -8.87
N THR A 278 4.06 -21.94 -8.69
CA THR A 278 3.90 -23.24 -9.37
C THR A 278 3.70 -23.17 -10.89
N ALA A 279 3.34 -22.01 -11.44
CA ALA A 279 3.31 -21.78 -12.89
C ALA A 279 4.65 -21.29 -13.46
N LEU A 280 5.62 -20.92 -12.62
CA LEU A 280 6.89 -20.34 -13.04
C LEU A 280 7.90 -21.43 -13.39
N SER A 281 7.87 -21.87 -14.64
CA SER A 281 8.79 -22.90 -15.15
C SER A 281 10.18 -22.39 -15.53
N LYS A 282 10.34 -21.07 -15.73
CA LYS A 282 11.61 -20.46 -16.12
C LYS A 282 11.90 -19.21 -15.32
N VAL A 283 13.18 -19.00 -15.01
CA VAL A 283 13.69 -17.77 -14.39
C VAL A 283 14.76 -17.18 -15.32
N ASN A 284 14.34 -16.35 -16.28
CA ASN A 284 15.21 -15.72 -17.28
C ASN A 284 14.94 -14.23 -17.49
N GLY A 285 14.13 -13.63 -16.62
CA GLY A 285 13.70 -12.23 -16.70
C GLY A 285 14.71 -11.19 -16.22
N PHE A 286 15.95 -11.59 -15.92
CA PHE A 286 16.97 -10.78 -15.27
C PHE A 286 18.28 -10.72 -16.08
N PRO A 287 18.25 -10.40 -17.39
CA PRO A 287 19.42 -10.46 -18.24
C PRO A 287 20.55 -9.50 -17.84
N ALA A 288 20.22 -8.34 -17.23
CA ALA A 288 21.19 -7.34 -16.82
C ALA A 288 21.66 -7.47 -15.36
N LEU A 289 21.13 -8.43 -14.58
CA LEU A 289 21.43 -8.55 -13.15
C LEU A 289 22.87 -9.00 -12.95
N LYS A 290 23.70 -8.11 -12.39
CA LYS A 290 25.12 -8.32 -12.14
C LYS A 290 25.39 -8.70 -10.69
N THR A 291 24.78 -7.97 -9.76
CA THR A 291 25.10 -8.06 -8.34
C THR A 291 23.89 -8.36 -7.46
N VAL A 292 24.10 -9.22 -6.46
CA VAL A 292 23.16 -9.49 -5.37
C VAL A 292 23.92 -9.38 -4.05
N GLY A 293 23.55 -8.41 -3.22
CA GLY A 293 24.22 -8.12 -1.95
C GLY A 293 23.83 -9.07 -0.81
N GLY A 294 22.78 -9.86 -0.99
CA GLY A 294 22.34 -10.94 -0.10
C GLY A 294 22.39 -12.31 -0.77
N ALA A 295 21.53 -13.22 -0.29
CA ALA A 295 21.43 -14.58 -0.84
C ALA A 295 20.47 -14.64 -2.04
N VAL A 296 20.73 -15.56 -2.96
CA VAL A 296 19.79 -15.96 -4.01
C VAL A 296 19.18 -17.30 -3.60
N LYS A 297 17.87 -17.33 -3.37
CA LYS A 297 17.12 -18.53 -2.98
C LYS A 297 15.98 -18.79 -3.97
N LEU A 298 16.10 -19.88 -4.74
CA LEU A 298 15.12 -20.26 -5.76
C LEU A 298 14.54 -21.64 -5.45
N ARG A 299 13.24 -21.71 -5.19
CA ARG A 299 12.50 -22.93 -4.84
C ARG A 299 11.25 -23.07 -5.72
N GLY A 300 11.17 -24.09 -6.56
CA GLY A 300 10.06 -24.18 -7.51
C GLY A 300 10.06 -25.42 -8.39
N ASN A 301 9.41 -25.31 -9.53
CA ASN A 301 9.33 -26.33 -10.58
C ASN A 301 10.02 -25.85 -11.87
N PHE A 302 11.17 -25.19 -11.72
CA PHE A 302 11.95 -24.63 -12.81
C PHE A 302 12.52 -25.72 -13.72
N THR A 303 12.41 -25.55 -15.02
CA THR A 303 13.13 -26.32 -16.04
C THR A 303 14.38 -25.60 -16.53
N ASP A 304 14.47 -24.29 -16.28
CA ASP A 304 15.57 -23.45 -16.76
C ASP A 304 15.71 -22.18 -15.92
N ILE A 305 16.95 -21.78 -15.66
CA ILE A 305 17.32 -20.62 -14.83
C ILE A 305 18.54 -19.95 -15.46
N GLU A 306 18.42 -18.65 -15.75
CA GLU A 306 19.42 -17.86 -16.44
C GLU A 306 19.66 -16.51 -15.72
N PHE A 307 20.92 -16.24 -15.39
CA PHE A 307 21.40 -14.92 -14.98
C PHE A 307 22.71 -14.60 -15.73
N PRO A 308 22.63 -14.24 -17.03
CA PRO A 308 23.81 -14.20 -17.90
C PRO A 308 24.85 -13.16 -17.51
N ALA A 309 24.45 -12.06 -16.86
CA ALA A 309 25.36 -11.01 -16.40
C ALA A 309 25.85 -11.17 -14.95
N LEU A 310 25.36 -12.19 -14.22
CA LEU A 310 25.62 -12.34 -12.79
C LEU A 310 27.10 -12.62 -12.52
N ASN A 311 27.71 -11.78 -11.70
CA ASN A 311 29.14 -11.85 -11.43
C ASN A 311 29.54 -11.59 -9.97
N ASP A 312 28.60 -11.21 -9.10
CA ASP A 312 28.88 -10.98 -7.67
C ASP A 312 27.64 -11.28 -6.82
N VAL A 313 27.71 -12.32 -6.00
CA VAL A 313 26.70 -12.67 -4.99
C VAL A 313 27.38 -12.75 -3.63
N LYS A 314 27.05 -11.82 -2.73
CA LYS A 314 27.68 -11.78 -1.39
C LYS A 314 27.19 -12.90 -0.48
N GLY A 315 25.94 -13.30 -0.62
CA GLY A 315 25.32 -14.35 0.19
C GLY A 315 25.43 -15.75 -0.39
N ALA A 316 24.64 -16.67 0.17
CA ALA A 316 24.48 -18.02 -0.35
C ALA A 316 23.72 -18.02 -1.69
N PHE A 317 23.95 -19.04 -2.48
CA PHE A 317 23.25 -19.27 -3.75
C PHE A 317 22.64 -20.67 -3.70
N ASP A 318 21.34 -20.74 -3.43
CA ASP A 318 20.62 -21.98 -3.12
C ASP A 318 19.42 -22.18 -4.06
N ILE A 319 19.53 -23.19 -4.91
CA ILE A 319 18.51 -23.56 -5.89
C ILE A 319 18.00 -24.97 -5.61
N SER A 320 16.69 -25.14 -5.60
CA SER A 320 16.05 -26.45 -5.61
C SER A 320 14.86 -26.44 -6.56
N SER A 321 14.82 -27.40 -7.48
CA SER A 321 13.70 -27.57 -8.42
C SER A 321 13.15 -28.98 -8.39
N THR A 322 11.82 -29.12 -8.58
CA THR A 322 11.18 -30.42 -8.81
C THR A 322 11.53 -31.02 -10.17
N ALA A 323 11.98 -30.21 -11.13
CA ALA A 323 12.38 -30.65 -12.46
C ALA A 323 13.91 -30.67 -12.61
N ASP A 324 14.39 -31.19 -13.74
CA ASP A 324 15.81 -31.23 -14.06
C ASP A 324 16.33 -29.83 -14.44
N ILE A 325 17.31 -29.35 -13.68
CA ILE A 325 18.00 -28.08 -13.92
C ILE A 325 19.52 -28.28 -13.95
N SER A 326 19.99 -29.48 -14.27
CA SER A 326 21.41 -29.85 -14.23
C SER A 326 22.26 -28.93 -15.11
N SER A 327 21.74 -28.50 -16.27
CA SER A 327 22.39 -27.54 -17.16
C SER A 327 22.59 -26.17 -16.50
N SER A 328 21.56 -25.65 -15.83
CA SER A 328 21.64 -24.40 -15.08
C SER A 328 22.60 -24.53 -13.89
N CYS A 329 22.54 -25.64 -13.15
CA CYS A 329 23.48 -25.93 -12.07
C CYS A 329 24.93 -25.93 -12.57
N ASN A 330 25.24 -26.64 -13.66
CA ASN A 330 26.59 -26.65 -14.24
C ASN A 330 27.10 -25.26 -14.66
N THR A 331 26.18 -24.38 -15.09
CA THR A 331 26.51 -22.99 -15.38
C THR A 331 26.88 -22.22 -14.11
N PHE A 332 26.05 -22.30 -13.07
CA PHE A 332 26.29 -21.58 -11.80
C PHE A 332 27.43 -22.17 -10.97
N GLN A 333 27.74 -23.46 -11.12
CA GLN A 333 28.88 -24.12 -10.48
C GLN A 333 30.22 -23.44 -10.84
N LYS A 334 30.32 -22.86 -12.05
CA LYS A 334 31.50 -22.07 -12.45
C LYS A 334 31.65 -20.77 -11.65
N LEU A 335 30.56 -20.27 -11.06
CA LEU A 335 30.52 -19.07 -10.22
C LEU A 335 30.66 -19.38 -8.73
N ALA A 336 30.55 -20.64 -8.33
CA ALA A 336 30.61 -21.09 -6.93
C ALA A 336 31.90 -20.61 -6.22
N PRO A 337 31.95 -20.65 -4.88
CA PRO A 337 33.18 -20.39 -4.14
C PRO A 337 34.33 -21.24 -4.66
N SER A 338 35.57 -20.73 -4.61
CA SER A 338 36.74 -21.52 -5.01
C SER A 338 36.93 -22.77 -4.15
N SER A 339 36.46 -22.75 -2.90
CA SER A 339 36.39 -23.94 -2.02
C SER A 339 35.42 -25.02 -2.51
N GLN A 340 34.48 -24.65 -3.38
CA GLN A 340 33.53 -25.55 -4.05
C GLN A 340 33.86 -25.73 -5.54
N GLY A 341 35.05 -25.33 -6.01
CA GLY A 341 35.52 -25.56 -7.37
C GLY A 341 35.05 -24.53 -8.41
N GLY A 342 34.51 -23.38 -8.00
CA GLY A 342 34.12 -22.29 -8.90
C GLY A 342 35.09 -21.09 -8.89
N GLY A 343 34.70 -20.02 -9.58
CA GLY A 343 35.48 -18.80 -9.76
C GLY A 343 35.38 -17.78 -8.62
N GLY A 344 34.55 -18.03 -7.60
CA GLY A 344 34.43 -17.17 -6.41
C GLY A 344 33.50 -15.96 -6.56
N GLN A 345 32.75 -15.85 -7.66
CA GLN A 345 31.73 -14.82 -7.86
C GLN A 345 30.60 -14.94 -6.84
N ILE A 346 30.24 -16.17 -6.46
CA ILE A 346 29.37 -16.48 -5.32
C ILE A 346 30.28 -16.63 -4.10
N GLN A 347 30.08 -15.77 -3.10
CA GLN A 347 30.94 -15.70 -1.91
C GLN A 347 30.44 -16.62 -0.78
N GLY A 348 29.12 -16.80 -0.68
CA GLY A 348 28.50 -17.75 0.24
C GLY A 348 28.43 -19.17 -0.30
N THR A 349 27.77 -20.07 0.44
CA THR A 349 27.62 -21.47 0.02
C THR A 349 26.84 -21.57 -1.29
N TYR A 350 27.33 -22.38 -2.23
CA TYR A 350 26.59 -22.76 -3.43
C TYR A 350 25.90 -24.12 -3.22
N SER A 351 24.62 -24.18 -3.57
CA SER A 351 23.76 -25.37 -3.50
C SER A 351 22.82 -25.35 -4.71
N CYS A 352 22.79 -26.44 -5.48
CA CYS A 352 21.89 -26.57 -6.62
C CYS A 352 21.39 -28.01 -6.73
N THR A 353 20.10 -28.21 -6.47
CA THR A 353 19.47 -29.52 -6.43
C THR A 353 18.42 -29.65 -7.53
N SER A 354 18.68 -30.54 -8.48
CA SER A 354 17.72 -30.92 -9.54
C SER A 354 16.84 -32.09 -9.09
N ASN A 355 15.67 -32.24 -9.71
CA ASN A 355 14.76 -33.39 -9.51
C ASN A 355 14.38 -33.63 -8.04
N ASN A 356 14.28 -32.57 -7.24
CA ASN A 356 13.89 -32.65 -5.83
C ASN A 356 12.37 -32.54 -5.69
N ALA A 357 11.68 -33.66 -5.46
CA ALA A 357 10.23 -33.68 -5.23
C ALA A 357 9.77 -32.76 -4.08
N ASN A 358 10.64 -32.47 -3.12
CA ASN A 358 10.38 -31.61 -1.97
C ASN A 358 10.94 -30.19 -2.14
N ALA A 359 11.22 -29.73 -3.37
CA ALA A 359 11.80 -28.41 -3.61
C ALA A 359 11.01 -27.26 -2.95
N ASN A 360 9.69 -27.42 -2.82
CA ASN A 360 8.77 -26.43 -2.24
C ASN A 360 8.42 -26.66 -0.75
N SER A 361 9.08 -27.59 -0.03
CA SER A 361 8.73 -27.86 1.38
C SER A 361 9.42 -26.96 2.41
N ASP A 362 10.49 -26.25 2.01
CA ASP A 362 11.25 -25.32 2.85
C ASP A 362 11.30 -23.93 2.21
N THR A 363 10.16 -23.25 2.25
CA THR A 363 9.99 -21.89 1.73
C THR A 363 10.11 -20.82 2.81
N GLY A 364 10.83 -21.10 3.91
CA GLY A 364 11.05 -20.11 4.96
C GLY A 364 11.63 -18.82 4.38
N THR A 365 11.07 -17.67 4.80
CA THR A 365 11.37 -16.31 4.33
C THR A 365 12.74 -15.78 4.77
N GLY A 366 13.59 -16.62 5.39
CA GLY A 366 14.92 -16.25 5.84
C GLY A 366 15.93 -16.26 4.70
N THR A 367 16.18 -15.10 4.09
CA THR A 367 17.32 -14.82 3.21
C THR A 367 18.59 -14.43 4.00
N SER A 368 18.48 -14.30 5.33
CA SER A 368 19.56 -13.99 6.26
C SER A 368 20.05 -15.23 7.00
N GLY A 369 21.00 -15.95 6.41
CA GLY A 369 21.62 -17.13 7.01
C GLY A 369 23.14 -17.13 6.90
N SER A 370 23.82 -16.32 7.71
CA SER A 370 25.19 -16.62 8.12
C SER A 370 25.13 -17.70 9.19
N GLY A 371 25.65 -18.88 8.90
CA GLY A 371 25.60 -20.02 9.80
C GLY A 371 26.40 -19.82 11.09
N SER A 372 25.84 -20.30 12.21
CA SER A 372 26.62 -20.87 13.29
C SER A 372 25.93 -22.15 13.78
N GLY A 373 26.73 -23.19 14.01
CA GLY A 373 26.26 -24.53 14.33
C GLY A 373 25.70 -24.65 15.74
N GLY A 374 24.74 -25.57 15.89
CA GLY A 374 24.22 -26.00 17.18
C GLY A 374 23.55 -27.36 17.06
N SER A 375 24.26 -28.40 17.47
CA SER A 375 23.78 -29.77 17.57
C SER A 375 22.67 -29.89 18.61
N SER A 376 21.55 -30.56 18.30
CA SER A 376 20.84 -31.38 19.28
C SER A 376 19.94 -32.42 18.61
N SER A 377 20.02 -33.63 19.15
CA SER A 377 19.27 -34.83 18.85
C SER A 377 17.84 -34.78 19.39
N GLY A 378 16.88 -35.38 18.67
CA GLY A 378 15.57 -35.70 19.23
C GLY A 378 14.56 -36.14 18.16
N SER A 379 14.33 -37.45 18.07
CA SER A 379 13.29 -38.09 17.26
C SER A 379 11.87 -37.80 17.79
N ASN A 380 10.95 -37.37 16.92
CA ASN A 380 9.68 -38.08 16.64
C ASN A 380 8.79 -37.31 15.64
N ASN A 381 8.20 -38.08 14.73
CA ASN A 381 7.12 -37.70 13.82
C ASN A 381 5.90 -37.17 14.57
N THR A 382 5.35 -36.03 14.15
CA THR A 382 3.90 -35.78 13.97
C THR A 382 3.69 -34.47 13.22
N ALA A 383 2.68 -34.44 12.37
CA ALA A 383 2.24 -33.30 11.57
C ALA A 383 2.12 -31.98 12.39
N ALA A 384 2.97 -31.00 12.05
CA ALA A 384 2.85 -29.57 12.34
C ALA A 384 4.04 -28.91 11.62
N GLY A 385 3.96 -27.72 11.05
CA GLY A 385 2.91 -26.73 11.06
C GLY A 385 3.42 -25.57 10.19
N LEU A 386 2.50 -24.89 9.53
CA LEU A 386 2.73 -23.57 8.96
C LEU A 386 3.11 -22.61 10.10
N THR A 387 4.40 -22.51 10.39
CA THR A 387 4.95 -21.45 11.24
C THR A 387 5.25 -20.24 10.35
N ILE A 388 4.18 -19.52 10.00
CA ILE A 388 4.28 -18.16 9.48
C ILE A 388 4.92 -17.33 10.61
N ASN A 389 6.08 -16.72 10.35
CA ASN A 389 6.68 -15.79 11.31
C ASN A 389 5.83 -14.51 11.32
N HIS A 390 4.99 -14.34 12.35
CA HIS A 390 3.99 -13.27 12.51
C HIS A 390 4.59 -11.89 12.85
N ALA A 391 5.88 -11.66 12.60
CA ALA A 391 6.55 -10.43 13.05
C ALA A 391 6.28 -9.18 12.19
N LEU A 392 5.61 -9.31 11.02
CA LEU A 392 5.20 -8.16 10.19
C LEU A 392 3.71 -8.20 9.75
N LEU A 393 2.90 -9.06 10.37
CA LEU A 393 1.43 -9.08 10.22
C LEU A 393 0.70 -8.45 11.43
N GLY A 394 1.44 -7.79 12.32
CA GLY A 394 0.89 -7.15 13.50
C GLY A 394 0.42 -5.73 13.25
N LEU A 395 -0.72 -5.56 12.55
CA LEU A 395 -1.82 -4.63 12.92
C LEU A 395 -3.00 -4.65 11.90
N ALA A 396 -3.60 -5.82 11.66
CA ALA A 396 -4.94 -5.89 11.05
C ALA A 396 -5.82 -6.92 11.77
N ALA A 397 -5.83 -6.82 13.10
CA ALA A 397 -6.73 -7.59 13.96
C ALA A 397 -7.57 -6.63 14.80
N VAL A 398 -8.60 -6.04 14.18
CA VAL A 398 -9.74 -5.47 14.89
C VAL A 398 -11.03 -5.97 14.23
N GLY A 399 -11.75 -6.82 14.95
CA GLY A 399 -13.20 -7.00 14.79
C GLY A 399 -13.65 -7.99 13.70
N GLY A 400 -13.81 -9.26 14.05
CA GLY A 400 -14.42 -10.22 13.12
C GLY A 400 -14.74 -11.61 13.66
N PHE A 401 -15.04 -11.76 14.95
CA PHE A 401 -15.67 -12.98 15.47
C PHE A 401 -17.01 -12.62 16.11
N ALA A 402 -18.04 -12.49 15.27
CA ALA A 402 -19.42 -12.74 15.64
C ALA A 402 -20.26 -13.01 14.38
N GLN A 403 -21.03 -14.09 14.44
CA GLN A 403 -22.18 -14.41 13.60
C GLN A 403 -21.90 -15.01 12.22
N ALA A 404 -21.52 -16.29 12.23
CA ALA A 404 -22.22 -17.28 11.42
C ALA A 404 -23.38 -17.83 12.27
N LEU A 405 -24.61 -17.42 11.95
CA LEU A 405 -25.89 -18.14 12.08
C LEU A 405 -27.02 -17.11 11.88
N TRP A 406 -27.76 -17.33 10.79
CA TRP A 406 -28.91 -16.58 10.24
C TRP A 406 -28.60 -15.43 9.29
#